data_AF-A0A0N9NJN9-F1
#
_entry.id   AF-A0A0N9NJN9-F1
#
_cell.length_a   1.000
_cell.length_b   1.000
_cell.length_c   1.000
_cell.angle_alpha   90.00
_cell.angle_beta   90.00
_cell.angle_gamma   90.00
#
_symmetry.space_group_name_H-M   'P 1'
#
loop_
_entity.id
_entity.type
_entity.pdbx_description
1 polymer ?
#
loop_
_entity_poly.entity_id
_entity_poly.type
_entity_poly.pdbx_seq_one_letter_code
_entity_poly.pdbx_strand_id
1 'polypeptide(L)'
;MGNKKLFKRIVQVNNIPHKIFNQMQTWKLIWSYLFICISTVYILNWIGSLLIKDLNLPFYVSGVVLAFVITGVMGIKINLARRFPDKYDYLDKLLSQYKPNNPEAYDHLKKETAKNPDDFPVYLEEWIAVEKETYNEYKAKPKHYQFTDR
;
A
#
# COMPACT_ATOMS: atom_id res chain seq x y z
N MET A 1 -15.16 0.60 3.01
CA MET A 1 -14.69 0.50 1.61
C MET A 1 -15.54 -0.59 0.95
N GLY A 2 -16.17 -0.34 -0.20
CA GLY A 2 -17.08 -1.35 -0.79
C GLY A 2 -16.34 -2.61 -1.25
N ASN A 3 -16.97 -3.78 -1.11
CA ASN A 3 -16.37 -5.11 -1.39
C ASN A 3 -15.72 -5.18 -2.80
N LYS A 4 -16.41 -4.67 -3.82
CA LYS A 4 -15.89 -4.56 -5.19
C LYS A 4 -14.61 -3.72 -5.31
N LYS A 5 -14.47 -2.65 -4.51
CA LYS A 5 -13.26 -1.82 -4.49
C LYS A 5 -12.10 -2.56 -3.83
N LEU A 6 -12.37 -3.36 -2.79
CA LEU A 6 -11.37 -4.24 -2.17
C LEU A 6 -10.91 -5.32 -3.13
N PHE A 7 -11.83 -6.01 -3.82
CA PHE A 7 -11.48 -7.00 -4.84
C PHE A 7 -10.60 -6.41 -5.94
N LYS A 8 -11.00 -5.25 -6.50
CA LYS A 8 -10.19 -4.54 -7.50
C LYS A 8 -8.78 -4.24 -6.98
N ARG A 9 -8.65 -3.86 -5.71
CA ARG A 9 -7.35 -3.60 -5.08
C ARG A 9 -6.53 -4.87 -4.89
N ILE A 10 -7.14 -5.99 -4.50
CA ILE A 10 -6.47 -7.30 -4.42
C ILE A 10 -5.91 -7.70 -5.79
N VAL A 11 -6.72 -7.63 -6.84
CA VAL A 11 -6.28 -7.93 -8.21
C VAL A 11 -5.15 -7.01 -8.67
N GLN A 12 -5.26 -5.70 -8.40
CA GLN A 12 -4.21 -4.74 -8.75
C GLN A 12 -2.89 -5.05 -8.06
N VAL A 13 -2.92 -5.38 -6.77
CA VAL A 13 -1.71 -5.70 -5.99
C VAL A 13 -1.13 -7.04 -6.44
N ASN A 14 -1.98 -8.04 -6.72
CA ASN A 14 -1.52 -9.35 -7.17
C ASN A 14 -0.74 -9.25 -8.49
N ASN A 15 -1.21 -8.42 -9.42
CA ASN A 15 -0.59 -8.22 -10.73
C ASN A 15 0.77 -7.50 -10.68
N ILE A 16 1.13 -6.87 -9.55
CA ILE A 16 2.43 -6.21 -9.42
C ILE A 16 3.47 -7.26 -9.03
N PRO A 17 4.62 -7.38 -9.73
CA PRO A 17 5.69 -8.28 -9.33
C PRO A 17 6.16 -8.01 -7.90
N HIS A 18 6.40 -9.06 -7.13
CA HIS A 18 6.76 -8.97 -5.70
C HIS A 18 7.92 -7.99 -5.44
N LYS A 19 9.02 -8.14 -6.19
CA LYS A 19 10.19 -7.26 -6.11
C LYS A 19 9.84 -5.78 -6.33
N ILE A 20 8.96 -5.49 -7.29
CA ILE A 20 8.56 -4.12 -7.62
C ILE A 20 7.69 -3.53 -6.50
N PHE A 21 6.74 -4.31 -5.97
CA PHE A 21 5.89 -3.87 -4.87
C PHE A 21 6.74 -3.50 -3.65
N ASN A 22 7.65 -4.38 -3.24
CA ASN A 22 8.52 -4.15 -2.11
C ASN A 22 9.44 -2.94 -2.35
N GLN A 23 10.00 -2.80 -3.56
CA GLN A 23 10.79 -1.63 -3.92
C GLN A 23 9.98 -0.33 -3.82
N MET A 24 8.72 -0.31 -4.27
CA MET A 24 7.83 0.84 -4.14
C MET A 24 7.57 1.21 -2.67
N GLN A 25 7.42 0.22 -1.77
CA GLN A 25 7.28 0.49 -0.34
C GLN A 25 8.56 1.12 0.23
N THR A 26 9.74 0.62 -0.16
CA THR A 26 11.03 1.20 0.23
C THR A 26 11.16 2.64 -0.27
N TRP A 27 10.79 2.92 -1.51
CA TRP A 27 10.78 4.29 -2.04
C TRP A 27 9.85 5.21 -1.25
N LYS A 28 8.63 4.77 -0.92
CA LYS A 28 7.71 5.55 -0.08
C LYS A 28 8.32 5.90 1.28
N LEU A 29 9.04 4.97 1.89
CA LEU A 29 9.75 5.19 3.14
C LEU A 29 10.85 6.24 2.98
N ILE A 30 11.68 6.14 1.94
CA ILE A 30 12.72 7.14 1.62
C ILE A 30 12.10 8.53 1.43
N TRP A 31 11.03 8.63 0.62
CA TRP A 31 10.32 9.89 0.40
C TRP A 31 9.73 10.47 1.68
N SER A 32 9.18 9.62 2.56
CA SER A 32 8.66 10.07 3.85
C SER A 32 9.77 10.65 4.74
N TYR A 33 10.97 10.07 4.73
CA TYR A 33 12.11 10.62 5.46
C TYR A 33 12.60 11.93 4.90
N LEU A 34 12.70 12.03 3.57
CA LEU A 34 13.07 13.28 2.91
C LEU A 34 12.08 14.40 3.27
N PHE A 35 10.79 14.12 3.28
CA PHE A 35 9.78 15.11 3.66
C PHE A 35 9.93 15.56 5.12
N ILE A 36 10.20 14.64 6.06
CA ILE A 36 10.45 14.98 7.47
C ILE A 36 11.73 15.80 7.62
N CYS A 37 12.82 15.43 6.93
CA CYS A 37 14.07 16.21 6.93
C CYS A 37 13.81 17.65 6.48
N ILE A 38 13.19 17.81 5.31
CA ILE A 38 12.97 19.12 4.68
C ILE A 38 12.05 19.98 5.56
N SER A 39 10.95 19.41 6.06
CA SER A 39 10.04 20.14 6.95
C SER A 39 10.71 20.55 8.26
N THR A 40 11.56 19.69 8.84
CA THR A 40 12.31 20.01 10.06
C THR A 40 13.29 21.16 9.83
N VAL A 41 14.05 21.13 8.72
CA VAL A 41 14.95 22.24 8.34
C VAL A 41 14.16 23.54 8.17
N TYR A 42 13.02 23.48 7.47
CA TYR A 42 12.18 24.64 7.24
C TYR A 42 11.65 25.25 8.54
N ILE A 43 11.14 24.42 9.46
CA ILE A 43 10.64 24.84 10.77
C ILE A 43 11.76 25.48 11.60
N LEU A 44 12.94 24.85 11.65
CA LEU A 44 14.08 25.39 12.42
C LEU A 44 14.56 26.73 11.86
N ASN A 45 14.64 26.87 10.54
CA ASN A 45 15.00 28.15 9.90
C ASN A 45 13.95 29.23 10.17
N TRP A 46 12.66 28.88 10.11
CA TRP A 46 11.58 29.80 10.41
C TRP A 46 11.65 30.30 11.87
N ILE A 47 11.78 29.38 12.83
CA ILE A 47 11.96 29.73 14.26
C ILE A 47 13.23 30.58 14.46
N GLY A 48 14.34 30.21 13.82
CA GLY A 48 15.58 30.95 13.87
C GLY A 48 15.42 32.40 13.41
N SER A 49 14.64 32.63 12.34
CA SER A 49 14.37 33.98 11.83
C SER A 49 13.51 34.84 12.74
N LEU A 50 12.69 34.23 13.60
CA LEU A 50 11.92 34.96 14.61
C LEU A 50 12.79 35.34 15.82
N LEU A 51 13.76 34.50 16.18
CA LEU A 51 14.56 34.66 17.39
C LEU A 51 15.86 35.43 17.17
N ILE A 52 16.42 35.38 15.96
CA ILE A 52 17.74 35.94 15.64
C ILE A 52 17.61 36.87 14.44
N LYS A 53 17.80 38.17 14.69
CA LYS A 53 17.72 39.20 13.63
C LYS A 53 18.87 39.11 12.62
N ASP A 54 20.05 38.66 13.04
CA ASP A 54 21.23 38.47 12.19
C ASP A 54 21.54 36.98 11.97
N LEU A 55 20.82 36.40 11.01
CA LEU A 55 21.05 35.04 10.54
C LEU A 55 22.33 34.98 9.68
N ASN A 56 23.43 34.56 10.30
CA ASN A 56 24.70 34.34 9.61
C ASN A 56 24.83 32.89 9.12
N LEU A 57 25.69 32.67 8.12
CA LEU A 57 25.96 31.36 7.51
C LEU A 57 26.22 30.20 8.52
N PRO A 58 26.95 30.40 9.64
CA PRO A 58 27.15 29.35 10.64
C PRO A 58 25.85 28.87 11.31
N PHE A 59 24.87 29.77 11.47
CA PHE A 59 23.58 29.42 12.05
C PHE A 59 22.80 28.47 11.13
N TYR A 60 22.76 28.76 9.83
CA TYR A 60 22.14 27.87 8.84
C TYR A 60 22.79 26.49 8.80
N VAL A 61 24.12 26.42 8.83
CA VAL A 61 24.86 25.15 8.86
C VAL A 61 24.52 24.36 10.13
N SER A 62 24.47 25.02 11.29
CA SER A 62 24.10 24.37 12.55
C SER A 62 22.65 23.86 12.57
N GLY A 63 21.71 24.61 11.97
CA GLY A 63 20.31 24.21 11.82
C GLY A 63 20.14 22.99 10.92
N VAL A 64 20.90 22.90 9.82
CA VAL A 64 20.91 21.73 8.94
C VAL A 64 21.44 20.49 9.66
N VAL A 65 22.56 20.62 10.39
CA VAL A 65 23.12 19.52 11.17
C VAL A 65 22.14 19.05 12.24
N LEU A 66 21.51 19.97 12.97
CA LEU A 66 20.52 19.65 13.99
C LEU A 66 19.28 18.97 13.38
N ALA A 67 18.81 19.43 12.23
CA ALA A 67 17.69 18.81 11.52
C ALA A 67 18.02 17.37 11.09
N PHE A 68 19.25 17.11 10.63
CA PHE A 68 19.72 15.76 10.30
C PHE A 68 19.74 14.86 11.53
N VAL A 69 20.21 15.35 12.67
CA VAL A 69 20.20 14.59 13.93
C VAL A 69 18.78 14.28 14.38
N ILE A 70 17.89 15.29 14.41
CA ILE A 70 16.48 15.11 14.78
C ILE A 70 15.80 14.12 13.85
N THR A 71 16.01 14.25 12.53
CA THR A 71 15.40 13.35 11.56
C THR A 71 15.99 11.95 11.61
N GLY A 72 17.29 11.81 11.93
CA GLY A 72 17.91 10.51 12.17
C GLY A 72 17.30 9.80 13.37
N VAL A 73 17.13 10.52 14.49
CA VAL A 73 16.52 9.97 15.72
C VAL A 73 15.04 9.63 15.51
N MET A 74 14.27 10.53 14.89
CA MET A 74 12.88 10.24 14.48
C MET A 74 12.85 9.08 13.48
N GLY A 75 13.84 9.01 12.60
CA GLY A 75 14.00 7.96 11.61
C GLY A 75 14.09 6.59 12.25
N ILE A 76 14.99 6.41 13.20
CA ILE A 76 15.14 5.16 13.94
C ILE A 76 13.83 4.76 14.64
N LYS A 77 13.14 5.73 15.28
CA LYS A 77 11.87 5.46 15.96
C LYS A 77 10.73 5.09 15.00
N ILE A 78 10.62 5.78 13.86
CA ILE A 78 9.60 5.51 12.84
C ILE A 78 9.87 4.18 12.15
N ASN A 79 11.13 3.84 11.87
CA ASN A 79 11.51 2.57 11.26
C ASN A 79 11.16 1.38 12.16
N LEU A 80 11.32 1.53 13.49
CA LEU A 80 10.88 0.54 14.47
C LEU A 80 9.35 0.34 14.46
N ALA A 81 8.60 1.41 14.20
CA ALA A 81 7.13 1.42 14.26
C ALA A 81 6.45 1.09 12.91
N ARG A 82 7.12 1.29 11.76
CA ARG A 82 6.57 1.11 10.42
C ARG A 82 7.49 0.24 9.56
N ARG A 83 7.51 -1.06 9.82
CA ARG A 83 7.90 -2.01 8.78
C ARG A 83 6.77 -2.03 7.74
N PHE A 84 7.02 -1.48 6.55
CA PHE A 84 6.03 -1.62 5.48
C PHE A 84 5.84 -3.12 5.19
N PRO A 85 4.59 -3.59 5.10
CA PRO A 85 4.33 -5.02 4.92
C PRO A 85 4.87 -5.48 3.57
N ASP A 86 5.34 -6.73 3.54
CA ASP A 86 5.63 -7.43 2.29
C ASP A 86 4.38 -7.46 1.40
N LYS A 87 4.54 -7.67 0.09
CA LYS A 87 3.40 -7.87 -0.81
C LYS A 87 2.41 -8.89 -0.27
N TYR A 88 2.90 -10.02 0.23
CA TYR A 88 2.04 -11.12 0.69
C TYR A 88 1.33 -10.77 2.01
N ASP A 89 2.03 -10.15 2.97
CA ASP A 89 1.40 -9.63 4.19
C ASP A 89 0.31 -8.59 3.88
N TYR A 90 0.56 -7.74 2.88
CA TYR A 90 -0.40 -6.73 2.46
C TYR A 90 -1.62 -7.36 1.78
N LEU A 91 -1.41 -8.39 0.95
CA LEU A 91 -2.48 -9.16 0.32
C LEU A 91 -3.31 -9.93 1.36
N ASP A 92 -2.68 -10.59 2.32
CA ASP A 92 -3.35 -11.26 3.44
C ASP A 92 -4.24 -10.30 4.22
N LYS A 93 -3.71 -9.11 4.56
CA LYS A 93 -4.50 -8.05 5.19
C LYS A 93 -5.70 -7.62 4.34
N LEU A 94 -5.56 -7.52 3.02
CA LEU A 94 -6.69 -7.20 2.14
C LEU A 94 -7.72 -8.33 2.08
N LEU A 95 -7.28 -9.59 2.05
CA LEU A 95 -8.12 -10.77 2.03
C LEU A 95 -8.90 -10.91 3.34
N SER A 96 -8.30 -10.63 4.50
CA SER A 96 -8.96 -10.66 5.81
C SER A 96 -10.15 -9.70 5.92
N GLN A 97 -10.16 -8.64 5.10
CA GLN A 97 -11.21 -7.63 5.06
C GLN A 97 -12.22 -7.89 3.93
N TYR A 98 -11.94 -8.85 3.06
CA TYR A 98 -12.75 -9.15 1.89
C TYR A 98 -13.87 -10.13 2.23
N LYS A 99 -15.06 -9.88 1.69
CA LYS A 99 -16.19 -10.83 1.79
C LYS A 99 -16.30 -11.59 0.46
N PRO A 100 -15.99 -12.90 0.40
CA PRO A 100 -16.04 -13.64 -0.85
C PRO A 100 -17.48 -13.79 -1.37
N ASN A 101 -17.64 -13.65 -2.68
CA ASN A 101 -18.87 -13.99 -3.38
C ASN A 101 -18.98 -15.50 -3.61
N ASN A 102 -17.83 -16.19 -3.79
CA ASN A 102 -17.74 -17.65 -3.79
C ASN A 102 -17.00 -18.13 -2.52
N PRO A 103 -17.72 -18.48 -1.44
CA PRO A 103 -17.11 -18.94 -0.19
C PRO A 103 -16.30 -20.24 -0.35
N GLU A 104 -16.75 -21.16 -1.22
CA GLU A 104 -16.11 -22.45 -1.41
C GLU A 104 -14.70 -22.30 -2.00
N ALA A 105 -14.58 -21.47 -3.05
CA ALA A 105 -13.28 -21.16 -3.67
C ALA A 105 -12.34 -20.44 -2.69
N TYR A 106 -12.89 -19.58 -1.82
CA TYR A 106 -12.11 -18.86 -0.82
C TYR A 106 -11.64 -19.77 0.32
N ASP A 107 -12.45 -20.73 0.73
CA ASP A 107 -12.04 -21.73 1.72
C ASP A 107 -11.02 -22.73 1.15
N HIS A 108 -11.11 -23.05 -0.15
CA HIS A 108 -10.06 -23.81 -0.84
C HIS A 108 -8.72 -23.07 -0.80
N LEU A 109 -8.70 -21.78 -1.17
CA LEU A 109 -7.52 -20.92 -1.06
C LEU A 109 -6.88 -20.98 0.33
N LYS A 110 -7.69 -20.84 1.39
CA LYS A 110 -7.20 -20.90 2.77
C LYS A 110 -6.58 -22.25 3.12
N LYS A 111 -7.26 -23.35 2.76
CA LYS A 111 -6.80 -24.71 3.09
C LYS A 111 -5.50 -25.04 2.38
N GLU A 112 -5.39 -24.71 1.10
CA GLU A 112 -4.18 -25.01 0.32
C GLU A 112 -3.01 -24.11 0.72
N THR A 113 -3.26 -22.83 0.99
CA THR A 113 -2.23 -21.92 1.54
C THR A 113 -1.73 -22.37 2.92
N ALA A 114 -2.60 -22.93 3.76
CA ALA A 114 -2.20 -23.46 5.07
C ALA A 114 -1.33 -24.71 4.98
N LYS A 115 -1.48 -25.51 3.91
CA LYS A 115 -0.64 -26.69 3.66
C LYS A 115 0.69 -26.30 3.00
N ASN A 116 0.63 -25.44 1.98
CA ASN A 116 1.77 -25.01 1.17
C ASN A 116 1.80 -23.47 1.09
N PRO A 117 2.43 -22.79 2.07
CA PRO A 117 2.47 -21.33 2.10
C PRO A 117 3.22 -20.70 0.92
N ASP A 118 4.21 -21.40 0.38
CA ASP A 118 5.03 -20.91 -0.75
C ASP A 118 4.24 -20.77 -2.05
N ASP A 119 3.19 -21.58 -2.21
CA ASP A 119 2.31 -21.58 -3.38
C ASP A 119 1.12 -20.61 -3.24
N PHE A 120 1.10 -19.79 -2.18
CA PHE A 120 0.10 -18.73 -2.00
C PHE A 120 -0.17 -17.89 -3.26
N PRO A 121 0.84 -17.46 -4.05
CA PRO A 121 0.60 -16.66 -5.25
C PRO A 121 -0.23 -17.41 -6.29
N VAL A 122 -0.01 -18.72 -6.41
CA VAL A 122 -0.69 -19.59 -7.38
C VAL A 122 -2.15 -19.77 -6.97
N TYR A 123 -2.39 -20.18 -5.72
CA TYR A 123 -3.74 -20.36 -5.21
C TYR A 123 -4.54 -19.05 -5.22
N LEU A 124 -3.88 -17.92 -4.94
CA LEU A 124 -4.52 -16.61 -4.99
C LEU A 124 -4.95 -16.25 -6.42
N GLU A 125 -4.15 -16.58 -7.43
CA GLU A 125 -4.48 -16.34 -8.82
C GLU A 125 -5.66 -17.20 -9.28
N GLU A 126 -5.68 -18.48 -8.89
CA GLU A 126 -6.81 -19.40 -9.14
C GLU A 126 -8.11 -18.86 -8.52
N TRP A 127 -8.07 -18.46 -7.25
CA TRP A 127 -9.23 -17.87 -6.59
C TRP A 127 -9.68 -16.56 -7.26
N ILE A 128 -8.74 -15.69 -7.64
CA ILE A 128 -9.07 -14.45 -8.35
C ILE A 128 -9.79 -14.74 -9.68
N ALA A 129 -9.42 -15.81 -10.39
CA ALA A 129 -10.08 -16.20 -11.64
C ALA A 129 -11.56 -16.54 -11.40
N VAL A 130 -11.84 -17.42 -10.43
CA VAL A 130 -13.21 -17.81 -10.07
C VAL A 130 -14.02 -16.62 -9.53
N GLU A 131 -13.42 -15.82 -8.65
CA GLU A 131 -14.10 -14.68 -8.03
C GLU A 131 -14.42 -13.59 -9.07
N LYS A 132 -13.57 -13.39 -10.10
CA LYS A 132 -13.84 -12.46 -11.22
C LYS A 132 -15.10 -12.82 -11.98
N GLU A 133 -15.38 -14.10 -12.18
CA GLU A 133 -16.56 -14.57 -12.90
C GLU A 133 -17.85 -14.14 -12.17
N THR A 134 -17.88 -14.22 -10.83
CA THR A 134 -19.02 -13.75 -10.02
C THR A 134 -19.32 -12.25 -10.20
N TYR A 135 -18.31 -11.44 -10.52
CA TYR A 135 -18.47 -10.00 -10.80
C TYR A 135 -18.83 -9.70 -12.26
N ASN A 136 -18.54 -10.61 -13.18
CA ASN A 136 -18.85 -10.49 -14.61
C ASN A 136 -20.25 -11.03 -14.94
N GLU A 137 -20.70 -12.09 -14.27
CA GLU A 137 -22.03 -12.70 -14.44
C GLU A 137 -23.17 -11.75 -14.02
N TYR A 138 -22.88 -10.68 -13.28
CA TYR A 138 -23.86 -9.63 -12.95
C TYR A 138 -24.18 -8.66 -14.12
N LYS A 139 -23.67 -8.91 -15.34
CA LYS A 139 -23.97 -8.11 -16.55
C LYS A 139 -24.31 -8.95 -17.77
N ALA A 140 -25.39 -9.72 -17.70
CA ALA A 140 -26.14 -10.03 -18.91
C ALA A 140 -27.63 -10.18 -18.59
N LYS A 141 -28.34 -9.07 -18.31
CA LYS A 141 -29.72 -9.02 -18.81
C LYS A 141 -29.58 -9.03 -20.33
N PRO A 142 -30.12 -10.02 -21.06
CA PRO A 142 -30.10 -9.98 -22.52
C PRO A 142 -30.71 -8.63 -22.93
N LYS A 143 -29.99 -7.87 -23.77
CA LYS A 143 -30.56 -6.66 -24.36
C LYS A 143 -31.75 -7.13 -25.20
N HIS A 144 -32.96 -6.81 -24.73
CA HIS A 144 -34.17 -6.98 -25.52
C HIS A 144 -34.13 -5.95 -26.63
N TYR A 145 -33.99 -6.39 -27.88
CA TYR A 145 -33.97 -5.50 -29.02
C TYR A 145 -35.36 -5.50 -29.65
N GLN A 146 -35.97 -4.33 -29.84
CA GLN A 146 -37.34 -4.24 -30.36
C GLN A 146 -37.53 -4.89 -31.74
N PHE A 147 -36.47 -5.13 -32.51
CA PHE A 147 -36.55 -5.86 -33.79
C PHE A 147 -36.74 -7.38 -33.63
N THR A 148 -36.60 -7.92 -32.42
CA THR A 148 -36.86 -9.34 -32.11
C THR A 148 -38.30 -9.59 -31.68
N ASP A 149 -39.09 -8.54 -31.48
CA ASP A 149 -40.53 -8.65 -31.27
C ASP A 149 -41.18 -8.78 -32.66
N ARG A 150 -41.71 -9.97 -32.94
CA ARG A 150 -42.41 -10.29 -34.20
C ARG A 150 -43.74 -9.56 -34.31
#